data_AF-A0A443S1R9-F1
#
_entry.id   AF-A0A443S1R9-F1
#
_cell.length_a   1.000
_cell.length_b   1.000
_cell.length_c   1.000
_cell.angle_alpha   90.00
_cell.angle_beta   90.00
_cell.angle_gamma   90.00
#
_symmetry.space_group_name_H-M   'P 1'
#
loop_
_entity.id
_entity.type
_entity.pdbx_description
1 polymer ?
#
loop_
_entity_poly.entity_id
_entity_poly.type
_entity_poly.pdbx_seq_one_letter_code
_entity_poly.pdbx_strand_id
1 'polypeptide(L)'
;SDAPREFLNFVHNKFSDKFILATEACEGPHVPKVSIGDWKRGEHYASDIIKDLNHWTTGWVDWNLALDLNGGPNWAKNFHDSPVIVNSTAHEYYKNPMFYAMGHFSRFLVPSSIRLDSATKKSWFNSVIFTVFETPKKEIVLVALNPSDKPTEFIVRDPKNGILSFIFEEYSIVTLTWL
;
A
#
# COMPACT_ATOMS: atom_id res chain seq x y z
N SER A 1 13.73 7.27 -11.64
CA SER A 1 12.92 8.48 -11.80
C SER A 1 11.47 8.04 -11.84
N ASP A 2 10.75 8.18 -10.74
CA ASP A 2 9.36 7.76 -10.70
C ASP A 2 8.55 8.72 -11.57
N ALA A 3 7.85 8.16 -12.57
CA ALA A 3 6.90 8.96 -13.32
C ALA A 3 5.84 9.48 -12.33
N PRO A 4 5.48 10.78 -12.36
CA PRO A 4 4.43 11.29 -11.48
C PRO A 4 3.15 10.46 -11.64
N ARG A 5 2.51 10.07 -10.54
CA ARG A 5 1.26 9.28 -10.58
C ARG A 5 0.14 9.97 -11.38
N GLU A 6 0.20 11.29 -11.50
CA GLU A 6 -0.66 12.09 -12.39
C GLU A 6 -0.56 11.71 -13.87
N PHE A 7 0.56 11.12 -14.30
CA PHE A 7 0.70 10.59 -15.65
C PHE A 7 -0.25 9.41 -15.90
N LEU A 8 -0.55 8.61 -14.87
CA LEU A 8 -1.52 7.51 -14.98
C LEU A 8 -2.93 8.04 -15.26
N ASN A 9 -3.30 9.19 -14.67
CA ASN A 9 -4.57 9.88 -15.00
C ASN A 9 -4.62 10.26 -16.49
N PHE A 10 -3.52 10.79 -17.04
CA PHE A 10 -3.44 11.11 -18.46
C PHE A 10 -3.59 9.86 -19.35
N VAL A 11 -2.90 8.76 -19.02
CA VAL A 11 -2.97 7.50 -19.76
C VAL A 11 -4.40 6.95 -19.74
N HIS A 12 -5.03 6.88 -18.56
CA HIS A 12 -6.40 6.41 -18.42
C HIS A 12 -7.39 7.28 -19.21
N ASN A 13 -7.27 8.61 -19.12
CA ASN A 13 -8.16 9.53 -19.85
C ASN A 13 -8.05 9.38 -21.37
N LYS A 14 -6.86 9.01 -21.88
CA LYS A 14 -6.62 8.81 -23.32
C LYS A 14 -7.01 7.41 -23.81
N PHE A 15 -6.89 6.39 -22.95
CA PHE A 15 -7.08 4.98 -23.28
C PHE A 15 -7.94 4.28 -22.21
N SER A 16 -9.16 4.78 -21.99
CA SER A 16 -10.01 4.37 -20.86
C SER A 16 -10.51 2.93 -20.93
N ASP A 17 -10.44 2.29 -22.10
CA ASP A 17 -10.76 0.87 -22.31
C ASP A 17 -9.59 -0.07 -21.96
N LYS A 18 -8.42 0.48 -21.61
CA LYS A 18 -7.22 -0.28 -21.23
C LYS A 18 -7.01 -0.19 -19.73
N PHE A 19 -6.67 -1.33 -19.13
CA PHE A 19 -6.26 -1.39 -17.73
C PHE A 19 -4.81 -0.93 -17.57
N ILE A 20 -4.48 -0.47 -16.37
CA ILE A 20 -3.12 -0.10 -15.96
C ILE A 20 -2.72 -1.03 -14.81
N LEU A 21 -1.52 -1.59 -14.87
CA LEU A 21 -1.01 -2.51 -13.84
C LEU A 21 0.37 -2.05 -13.40
N ALA A 22 0.57 -1.87 -12.10
CA ALA A 22 1.89 -1.73 -11.51
C ALA A 22 2.51 -3.14 -11.40
N THR A 23 3.41 -3.47 -12.32
CA THR A 23 3.90 -4.85 -12.52
C THR A 23 5.09 -5.23 -11.65
N GLU A 24 5.76 -4.26 -11.05
CA GLU A 24 6.95 -4.46 -10.22
C GLU A 24 7.14 -3.27 -9.29
N ALA A 25 7.51 -3.56 -8.04
CA ALA A 25 8.00 -2.59 -7.07
C ALA A 25 8.89 -3.27 -6.03
N CYS A 26 9.87 -2.54 -5.51
CA CYS A 26 10.78 -3.02 -4.48
C CYS A 26 11.34 -1.87 -3.63
N GLU A 27 11.76 -2.17 -2.41
CA GLU A 27 12.59 -1.28 -1.61
C GLU A 27 14.09 -1.61 -1.76
N GLY A 28 14.91 -0.59 -1.96
CA GLY A 28 16.32 -0.75 -2.33
C GLY A 28 16.69 0.15 -3.51
N PRO A 29 17.97 0.23 -3.93
CA PRO A 29 19.14 -0.46 -3.40
C PRO A 29 19.86 0.36 -2.31
N HIS A 30 19.15 1.20 -1.56
CA HIS A 30 19.71 2.01 -0.48
C HIS A 30 20.37 1.13 0.62
N VAL A 31 21.33 1.68 1.35
CA VAL A 31 22.02 0.97 2.45
C VAL A 31 21.27 1.21 3.77
N PRO A 32 20.95 0.19 4.57
CA PRO A 32 21.19 -1.24 4.32
C PRO A 32 20.25 -1.83 3.25
N LYS A 33 20.71 -2.84 2.50
CA LYS A 33 19.93 -3.48 1.42
C LYS A 33 18.67 -4.13 1.97
N VAL A 34 18.83 -4.96 2.99
CA VAL A 34 17.76 -5.54 3.79
C VAL A 34 17.70 -4.79 5.12
N SER A 35 16.51 -4.38 5.53
CA SER A 35 16.27 -3.65 6.78
C SER A 35 15.16 -4.35 7.55
N ILE A 36 15.53 -5.34 8.36
CA ILE A 36 14.55 -6.17 9.08
C ILE A 36 13.78 -5.31 10.09
N GLY A 37 12.46 -5.31 9.99
CA GLY A 37 11.60 -4.54 10.89
C GLY A 37 11.47 -3.04 10.57
N ASP A 38 11.94 -2.59 9.39
CA ASP A 38 11.87 -1.19 8.99
C ASP A 38 10.43 -0.75 8.65
N TRP A 39 9.83 0.01 9.56
CA TRP A 39 8.46 0.51 9.41
C TRP A 39 8.31 1.41 8.18
N LYS A 40 9.31 2.24 7.90
CA LYS A 40 9.25 3.23 6.82
C LYS A 40 9.11 2.57 5.45
N ARG A 41 9.76 1.40 5.25
CA ARG A 41 9.58 0.57 4.05
C ARG A 41 8.15 0.05 3.92
N GLY A 42 7.51 -0.33 5.03
CA GLY A 42 6.10 -0.67 5.07
C GLY A 42 5.19 0.51 4.68
N GLU A 43 5.47 1.71 5.21
CA GLU A 43 4.74 2.92 4.86
C GLU A 43 4.90 3.29 3.39
N HIS A 44 6.09 3.13 2.83
CA HIS A 44 6.33 3.35 1.41
C HIS A 44 5.46 2.42 0.57
N TYR A 45 5.46 1.11 0.84
CA TYR A 45 4.58 0.14 0.14
C TYR A 45 3.10 0.53 0.24
N ALA A 46 2.61 0.83 1.45
CA ALA A 46 1.23 1.24 1.65
C ALA A 46 0.88 2.54 0.90
N SER A 47 1.78 3.53 0.96
CA SER A 47 1.62 4.81 0.28
C SER A 47 1.60 4.63 -1.23
N ASP A 48 2.47 3.76 -1.74
CA ASP A 48 2.60 3.44 -3.15
C ASP A 48 1.32 2.81 -3.69
N ILE A 49 0.85 1.76 -3.03
CA ILE A 49 -0.38 1.04 -3.38
C ILE A 49 -1.60 1.97 -3.33
N ILE A 50 -1.76 2.77 -2.27
CA ILE A 50 -2.89 3.71 -2.13
C ILE A 50 -2.88 4.72 -3.28
N LYS A 51 -1.71 5.31 -3.58
CA LYS A 51 -1.58 6.27 -4.66
C LYS A 51 -1.89 5.61 -5.99
N ASP A 52 -1.38 4.41 -6.25
CA ASP A 52 -1.62 3.70 -7.48
C ASP A 52 -3.09 3.39 -7.73
N LEU A 53 -3.75 2.80 -6.73
CA LEU A 53 -5.16 2.48 -6.81
C LEU A 53 -6.03 3.73 -7.02
N ASN A 54 -5.63 4.86 -6.42
CA ASN A 54 -6.29 6.15 -6.63
C ASN A 54 -6.04 6.77 -8.02
N HIS A 55 -5.10 6.23 -8.81
CA HIS A 55 -4.73 6.68 -10.16
C HIS A 55 -4.91 5.58 -11.22
N TRP A 56 -6.04 4.87 -11.15
CA TRP A 56 -6.54 3.94 -12.17
C TRP A 56 -5.76 2.64 -12.35
N THR A 57 -4.78 2.34 -11.50
CA THR A 57 -4.20 1.00 -11.52
C THR A 57 -5.24 -0.02 -11.05
N THR A 58 -5.24 -1.18 -11.70
CA THR A 58 -6.14 -2.30 -11.39
C THR A 58 -5.46 -3.38 -10.54
N GLY A 59 -4.19 -3.18 -10.20
CA GLY A 59 -3.39 -4.11 -9.42
C GLY A 59 -1.98 -3.58 -9.18
N TRP A 60 -1.29 -4.23 -8.26
CA TRP A 60 0.07 -3.91 -7.83
C TRP A 60 0.81 -5.20 -7.49
N VAL A 61 2.02 -5.37 -8.01
CA VAL A 61 2.80 -6.62 -7.93
C VAL A 61 4.16 -6.32 -7.34
N ASP A 62 4.46 -6.98 -6.21
CA ASP A 62 5.77 -6.95 -5.57
C ASP A 62 6.84 -7.68 -6.41
N TRP A 63 8.11 -7.36 -6.22
CA TRP A 63 9.19 -7.92 -7.02
C TRP A 63 9.61 -9.33 -6.61
N ASN A 64 10.27 -9.49 -5.46
CA ASN A 64 10.73 -10.79 -4.97
C ASN A 64 9.90 -11.20 -3.75
N LEU A 65 9.20 -12.33 -3.85
CA LEU A 65 8.40 -12.86 -2.74
C LEU A 65 9.21 -13.13 -1.47
N ALA A 66 10.48 -13.53 -1.63
CA ALA A 66 11.41 -13.72 -0.54
C ALA A 66 12.86 -13.52 -1.00
N LEU A 67 13.72 -13.01 -0.12
CA LEU A 67 15.17 -12.89 -0.32
C LEU A 67 15.94 -13.37 0.92
N ASP A 68 17.25 -13.58 0.80
CA ASP A 68 18.11 -13.89 1.95
C ASP A 68 18.45 -12.65 2.79
N LEU A 69 19.19 -12.84 3.89
CA LEU A 69 19.65 -11.76 4.79
C LEU A 69 20.47 -10.65 4.10
N ASN A 70 21.00 -10.90 2.90
CA ASN A 70 21.78 -9.95 2.12
C ASN A 70 20.98 -9.32 0.96
N GLY A 71 19.72 -9.73 0.77
CA GLY A 71 18.87 -9.25 -0.33
C GLY A 71 19.12 -9.97 -1.65
N GLY A 72 19.63 -11.20 -1.60
CA GLY A 72 19.96 -12.04 -2.74
C GLY A 72 19.23 -13.40 -2.74
N PRO A 73 19.71 -14.36 -3.55
CA PRO A 73 20.89 -14.28 -4.41
C PRO A 73 20.66 -13.44 -5.67
N ASN A 74 21.66 -12.65 -6.08
CA ASN A 74 21.64 -11.89 -7.33
C ASN A 74 23.03 -11.91 -7.97
N TRP A 75 23.15 -12.48 -9.18
CA TRP A 75 24.45 -12.67 -9.86
C TRP A 75 25.15 -11.34 -10.19
N ALA A 76 24.38 -10.30 -10.51
CA ALA A 76 24.87 -8.95 -10.80
C ALA A 76 25.08 -8.10 -9.53
N LYS A 77 24.89 -8.69 -8.33
CA LYS A 77 24.97 -8.02 -7.03
C LYS A 77 24.00 -6.85 -6.87
N ASN A 78 22.89 -6.88 -7.59
CA ASN A 78 21.79 -5.92 -7.45
C ASN A 78 20.82 -6.38 -6.35
N PHE A 79 21.23 -6.20 -5.10
CA PHE A 79 20.45 -6.63 -3.93
C PHE A 79 19.40 -5.60 -3.54
N HIS A 80 18.25 -6.09 -3.08
CA HIS A 80 17.09 -5.32 -2.62
C HIS A 80 16.51 -5.94 -1.35
N ASP A 81 15.55 -5.27 -0.74
CA ASP A 81 14.74 -5.87 0.33
C ASP A 81 13.61 -6.72 -0.25
N SER A 82 12.97 -7.49 0.62
CA SER A 82 11.76 -8.24 0.31
C SER A 82 10.81 -8.23 1.52
N PRO A 83 9.50 -8.32 1.30
CA PRO A 83 8.53 -8.55 2.37
C PRO A 83 8.84 -9.78 3.24
N VAL A 84 9.52 -10.79 2.70
CA VAL A 84 9.95 -11.98 3.46
C VAL A 84 11.46 -12.16 3.35
N ILE A 85 12.14 -12.25 4.49
CA ILE A 85 13.58 -12.51 4.55
C ILE A 85 13.82 -13.89 5.14
N VAL A 86 14.55 -14.73 4.42
CA VAL A 86 14.83 -16.12 4.81
C VAL A 86 16.24 -16.22 5.38
N ASN A 87 16.33 -16.75 6.60
CA ASN A 87 17.59 -17.11 7.24
C ASN A 87 17.73 -18.65 7.21
N SER A 88 18.35 -19.15 6.14
CA SER A 88 18.51 -20.60 5.93
C SER A 88 19.42 -21.26 6.94
N THR A 89 20.34 -20.54 7.59
CA THR A 89 21.26 -21.12 8.59
C THR A 89 20.52 -21.41 9.90
N ALA A 90 19.53 -20.58 10.25
CA ALA A 90 18.71 -20.75 11.46
C ALA A 90 17.35 -21.43 11.20
N HIS A 91 17.04 -21.77 9.95
CA HIS A 91 15.77 -22.39 9.53
C HIS A 91 14.54 -21.53 9.88
N GLU A 92 14.67 -20.22 9.71
CA GLU A 92 13.61 -19.26 10.03
C GLU A 92 13.40 -18.25 8.91
N TYR A 93 12.30 -17.50 8.99
CA TYR A 93 12.03 -16.38 8.11
C TYR A 93 11.41 -15.23 8.90
N TYR A 94 11.68 -14.01 8.44
CA TYR A 94 11.14 -12.79 8.98
C TYR A 94 10.13 -12.21 8.00
N LYS A 95 8.97 -11.81 8.52
CA LYS A 95 7.98 -11.04 7.77
C LYS A 95 8.22 -9.58 8.07
N ASN A 96 8.72 -8.83 7.11
CA ASN A 96 8.98 -7.40 7.24
C ASN A 96 7.68 -6.59 7.29
N PRO A 97 7.70 -5.34 7.78
CA PRO A 97 6.54 -4.45 7.75
C PRO A 97 5.87 -4.35 6.38
N MET A 98 6.64 -4.41 5.28
CA MET A 98 6.14 -4.47 3.90
C MET A 98 5.13 -5.63 3.69
N PHE A 99 5.37 -6.80 4.29
CA PHE A 99 4.44 -7.93 4.22
C PHE A 99 3.07 -7.57 4.79
N TYR A 100 3.07 -6.94 5.97
CA TYR A 100 1.83 -6.56 6.64
C TYR A 100 1.13 -5.41 5.91
N ALA A 101 1.89 -4.43 5.41
CA ALA A 101 1.38 -3.34 4.57
C ALA A 101 0.64 -3.89 3.34
N MET A 102 1.24 -4.82 2.58
CA MET A 102 0.54 -5.48 1.46
C MET A 102 -0.68 -6.28 1.93
N GLY A 103 -0.63 -6.86 3.13
CA GLY A 103 -1.74 -7.57 3.76
C GLY A 103 -3.00 -6.71 3.97
N HIS A 104 -2.84 -5.41 4.25
CA HIS A 104 -3.96 -4.48 4.39
C HIS A 104 -4.78 -4.29 3.10
N PHE A 105 -4.20 -4.62 1.94
CA PHE A 105 -4.86 -4.58 0.64
C PHE A 105 -5.24 -5.99 0.18
N SER A 106 -4.25 -6.87 0.00
CA SER A 106 -4.41 -8.19 -0.63
C SER A 106 -5.41 -9.11 0.09
N ARG A 107 -5.57 -8.98 1.41
CA ARG A 107 -6.51 -9.79 2.18
C ARG A 107 -7.97 -9.29 2.06
N PHE A 108 -8.18 -8.00 1.82
CA PHE A 108 -9.48 -7.36 1.91
C PHE A 108 -10.04 -6.93 0.55
N LEU A 109 -9.16 -6.61 -0.41
CA LEU A 109 -9.50 -6.27 -1.78
C LEU A 109 -9.44 -7.53 -2.66
N VAL A 110 -10.54 -8.27 -2.68
CA VAL A 110 -10.68 -9.45 -3.55
C VAL A 110 -10.79 -9.05 -5.04
N PRO A 111 -10.49 -9.94 -5.99
CA PRO A 111 -10.69 -9.66 -7.42
C PRO A 111 -12.10 -9.14 -7.72
N SER A 112 -12.18 -8.18 -8.64
CA SER A 112 -13.42 -7.47 -9.00
C SER A 112 -13.98 -6.51 -7.95
N SER A 113 -13.20 -6.17 -6.91
CA SER A 113 -13.50 -5.01 -6.06
C SER A 113 -13.43 -3.72 -6.89
N ILE A 114 -14.39 -2.83 -6.70
CA ILE A 114 -14.53 -1.59 -7.47
C ILE A 114 -14.13 -0.42 -6.57
N ARG A 115 -13.19 0.40 -7.01
CA ARG A 115 -12.82 1.62 -6.28
C ARG A 115 -13.99 2.59 -6.28
N LEU A 116 -14.33 3.11 -5.11
CA LEU A 116 -15.34 4.15 -4.97
C LEU A 116 -14.71 5.54 -5.08
N ASP A 117 -15.47 6.48 -5.60
CA ASP A 117 -15.09 7.89 -5.52
C ASP A 117 -15.18 8.36 -4.07
N SER A 118 -14.16 9.10 -3.64
CA SER A 118 -14.06 9.54 -2.24
C SER A 118 -13.26 10.83 -2.15
N ALA A 119 -13.69 11.71 -1.26
CA ALA A 119 -13.08 13.01 -1.09
C ALA A 119 -12.66 13.24 0.37
N THR A 120 -11.50 13.84 0.53
CA THR A 120 -10.99 14.29 1.83
C THR A 120 -11.20 15.80 1.93
N LYS A 121 -11.57 16.29 3.12
CA LYS A 121 -11.46 17.73 3.39
C LYS A 121 -9.97 18.05 3.45
N LYS A 122 -9.43 18.57 2.35
CA LYS A 122 -8.02 18.96 2.23
C LYS A 122 -7.66 19.92 3.37
N SER A 123 -6.69 19.52 4.17
CA SER A 123 -6.01 20.38 5.13
C SER A 123 -4.53 20.31 4.82
N TRP A 124 -3.84 21.44 4.89
CA TRP A 124 -2.38 21.51 4.75
C TRP A 124 -1.64 20.63 5.77
N PHE A 125 -2.31 20.28 6.86
CA PHE A 125 -1.76 19.48 7.96
C PHE A 125 -2.19 18.01 7.92
N ASN A 126 -3.00 17.60 6.93
CA ASN A 126 -3.45 16.21 6.86
C ASN A 126 -2.54 15.38 5.95
N SER A 127 -1.70 14.54 6.55
CA SER A 127 -0.84 13.59 5.87
C SER A 127 -1.54 12.26 5.56
N VAL A 128 -2.75 12.05 6.06
CA VAL A 128 -3.48 10.79 5.89
C VAL A 128 -3.87 10.63 4.42
N ILE A 129 -3.50 9.48 3.87
CA ILE A 129 -3.93 9.03 2.54
C ILE A 129 -4.75 7.76 2.69
N PHE A 130 -5.73 7.59 1.82
CA PHE A 130 -6.61 6.42 1.87
C PHE A 130 -7.14 6.07 0.48
N THR A 131 -7.72 4.89 0.39
CA THR A 131 -8.51 4.43 -0.76
C THR A 131 -9.72 3.64 -0.27
N VAL A 132 -10.81 3.67 -1.04
CA VAL A 132 -12.08 3.04 -0.66
C VAL A 132 -12.59 2.18 -1.81
N PHE A 133 -13.05 0.98 -1.50
CA PHE A 133 -13.54 0.00 -2.45
C PHE A 133 -14.88 -0.59 -1.99
N GLU A 134 -15.70 -1.04 -2.95
CA GLU A 134 -16.82 -1.95 -2.73
C GLU A 134 -16.42 -3.32 -3.28
N THR A 135 -16.51 -4.37 -2.46
CA THR A 135 -16.24 -5.75 -2.89
C THR A 135 -17.43 -6.32 -3.67
N PRO A 136 -17.28 -7.44 -4.41
CA PRO A 136 -18.40 -8.13 -5.05
C PRO A 136 -19.51 -8.56 -4.09
N LYS A 137 -19.19 -8.69 -2.79
CA LYS A 137 -20.14 -9.01 -1.72
C LYS A 137 -20.84 -7.78 -1.11
N LYS A 138 -20.64 -6.59 -1.69
CA LYS A 138 -21.19 -5.30 -1.22
C LYS A 138 -20.65 -4.83 0.13
N GLU A 139 -19.51 -5.36 0.55
CA GLU A 139 -18.76 -4.83 1.69
C GLU A 139 -17.91 -3.64 1.23
N ILE A 140 -17.94 -2.55 1.99
CA ILE A 140 -17.06 -1.40 1.83
C ILE A 140 -15.75 -1.68 2.55
N VAL A 141 -14.64 -1.44 1.87
CA VAL A 141 -13.28 -1.57 2.41
C VAL A 141 -12.58 -0.23 2.28
N LEU A 142 -12.18 0.35 3.40
CA LEU A 142 -11.33 1.55 3.46
C LEU A 142 -9.96 1.16 4.00
N VAL A 143 -8.92 1.43 3.23
CA VAL A 143 -7.52 1.31 3.68
C VAL A 143 -6.94 2.71 3.82
N ALA A 144 -6.45 3.06 5.00
CA ALA A 144 -5.88 4.37 5.29
C ALA A 144 -4.51 4.25 5.98
N LEU A 145 -3.62 5.17 5.65
CA LEU A 145 -2.26 5.30 6.22
C LEU A 145 -2.12 6.67 6.87
N ASN A 146 -1.70 6.71 8.13
CA ASN A 146 -1.21 7.90 8.82
C ASN A 146 0.33 7.81 8.93
N PRO A 147 1.08 8.48 8.05
CA PRO A 147 2.54 8.50 8.10
C PRO A 147 3.09 9.64 8.98
N SER A 148 2.23 10.40 9.67
CA SER A 148 2.71 11.47 10.56
C SER A 148 3.18 10.93 11.90
N ASP A 149 3.95 11.76 12.60
CA ASP A 149 4.41 11.55 13.97
C ASP A 149 3.35 11.93 15.02
N LYS A 150 2.10 12.15 14.61
CA LYS A 150 1.02 12.57 15.49
C LYS A 150 -0.26 11.76 15.25
N PRO A 151 -0.99 11.44 16.32
CA PRO A 151 -2.33 10.91 16.19
C PRO A 151 -3.24 12.01 15.61
N THR A 152 -4.19 11.61 14.76
CA THR A 152 -5.13 12.53 14.10
C THR A 152 -6.56 12.03 14.28
N GLU A 153 -7.51 12.94 14.55
CA GLU A 153 -8.93 12.59 14.52
C GLU A 153 -9.34 12.24 13.08
N PHE A 154 -9.79 11.01 12.88
CA PHE A 154 -10.21 10.52 11.57
C PHE A 154 -11.71 10.27 11.54
N ILE A 155 -12.42 11.04 10.70
CA ILE A 155 -13.87 11.01 10.57
C ILE A 155 -14.25 10.48 9.19
N VAL A 156 -14.79 9.28 9.15
CA VAL A 156 -15.38 8.67 7.94
C VAL A 156 -16.86 9.00 7.89
N ARG A 157 -17.32 9.58 6.77
CA ARG A 157 -18.73 9.85 6.51
C ARG A 157 -19.20 9.01 5.34
N ASP A 158 -20.04 8.03 5.63
CA ASP A 158 -20.73 7.22 4.63
C ASP A 158 -22.17 7.73 4.49
N PRO A 159 -22.61 8.19 3.30
CA PRO A 159 -23.98 8.66 3.08
C PRO A 159 -25.08 7.64 3.44
N LYS A 160 -24.77 6.34 3.41
CA LYS A 160 -25.71 5.26 3.71
C LYS A 160 -25.67 4.84 5.19
N ASN A 161 -24.47 4.80 5.77
CA ASN A 161 -24.22 4.17 7.07
C ASN A 161 -23.90 5.16 8.21
N GLY A 162 -23.79 6.46 7.91
CA GLY A 162 -23.57 7.51 8.91
C GLY A 162 -22.11 7.88 9.11
N ILE A 163 -21.70 8.11 10.35
CA ILE A 163 -20.39 8.67 10.69
C ILE A 163 -19.65 7.74 11.65
N LEU A 164 -18.40 7.41 11.33
CA LEU A 164 -17.44 6.80 12.23
C LEU A 164 -16.35 7.82 12.54
N SER A 165 -16.03 8.00 13.83
CA SER A 165 -14.91 8.84 14.28
C SER A 165 -14.06 8.05 15.26
N PHE A 166 -12.74 8.12 15.10
CA PHE A 166 -11.76 7.54 16.02
C PHE A 166 -10.44 8.29 15.94
N ILE A 167 -9.56 8.03 16.91
CA ILE A 167 -8.19 8.53 16.88
C ILE A 167 -7.36 7.59 16.00
N PHE A 168 -6.82 8.12 14.91
CA PHE A 168 -5.93 7.41 14.02
C PHE A 168 -4.48 7.69 14.44
N GLU A 169 -3.89 6.72 15.13
CA GLU A 169 -2.54 6.82 15.72
C GLU A 169 -1.46 7.17 14.69
N GLU A 170 -0.37 7.78 15.15
CA GLU A 170 0.83 8.04 14.35
C GLU A 170 1.40 6.75 13.75
N TYR A 171 2.14 6.89 12.65
CA TYR A 171 2.88 5.79 12.01
C TYR A 171 2.08 4.49 11.93
N SER A 172 0.85 4.57 11.43
CA SER A 172 -0.07 3.43 11.45
C SER A 172 -0.88 3.30 10.17
N ILE A 173 -1.28 2.07 9.88
CA ILE A 173 -2.16 1.71 8.77
C ILE A 173 -3.36 0.94 9.31
N VAL A 174 -4.55 1.27 8.82
CA VAL A 174 -5.80 0.61 9.21
C VAL A 174 -6.56 0.17 7.98
N THR A 175 -7.22 -0.98 8.11
CA THR A 175 -8.25 -1.42 7.16
C THR A 175 -9.57 -1.54 7.90
N LEU A 176 -10.57 -0.79 7.46
CA LEU A 176 -11.92 -0.79 8.00
C LEU A 176 -12.85 -1.48 6.99
N THR A 177 -13.74 -2.32 7.49
CA THR A 177 -14.72 -3.04 6.67
C THR A 177 -16.11 -2.93 7.27
N TRP A 178 -17.12 -2.64 6.44
CA TRP A 178 -18.52 -2.56 6.85
C TRP A 178 -19.48 -2.81 5.66
N LEU A 179 -20.76 -3.04 5.95
CA LEU A 179 -21.83 -3.18 4.96
C LEU A 179 -22.59 -1.86 4.78
#